data_AF-A0AAV4AU70-F1
#
_entry.id   AF-A0AAV4AU70-F1
#
_cell.length_a   1.000
_cell.length_b   1.000
_cell.length_c   1.000
_cell.angle_alpha   90.00
_cell.angle_beta   90.00
_cell.angle_gamma   90.00
#
_symmetry.space_group_name_H-M   'P 1'
#
loop_
_entity.id
_entity.type
_entity.pdbx_description
1 polymer ?
#
loop_
_entity_poly.entity_id
_entity_poly.type
_entity_poly.pdbx_seq_one_letter_code
_entity_poly.pdbx_strand_id
1 'polypeptide(L)' 'MLCRKRQATFYGHVMRREKLENLVTTGMLEGKRSRGKQREKLIEGLADWLKAGKSLEAIEATKDRKKWRTMIANAVKQGT' A
#
# COMPACT_ATOMS: atom_id res chain seq x y z
N MET A 1 0.90 7.17 14.13
CA MET A 1 0.14 5.89 14.10
C MET A 1 -1.16 5.94 13.30
N LEU A 2 -2.03 6.94 13.50
CA LEU A 2 -3.33 7.05 12.78
C LEU A 2 -3.19 7.22 11.24
N CYS A 3 -2.13 7.90 10.78
CA CYS A 3 -1.92 8.18 9.36
C CYS A 3 -1.67 6.91 8.52
N ARG A 4 -0.88 5.95 9.02
CA ARG A 4 -0.57 4.70 8.31
C ARG A 4 -1.81 3.81 8.12
N LYS A 5 -2.67 3.72 9.14
CA LYS A 5 -3.96 3.01 9.06
C LYS A 5 -4.86 3.59 7.96
N ARG A 6 -4.97 4.92 7.88
CA ARG A 6 -5.76 5.59 6.84
C ARG A 6 -5.17 5.36 5.45
N GLN A 7 -3.85 5.51 5.30
CA GLN A 7 -3.13 5.22 4.05
C GLN A 7 -3.35 3.79 3.57
N ALA A 8 -3.20 2.78 4.44
CA ALA A 8 -3.40 1.37 4.07
C ALA A 8 -4.87 1.05 3.72
N THR A 9 -5.82 1.66 4.43
CA THR A 9 -7.25 1.49 4.14
C THR A 9 -7.61 2.08 2.77
N PHE A 10 -7.13 3.29 2.49
CA PHE A 10 -7.30 3.95 1.19
C PHE A 10 -6.61 3.16 0.07
N TYR A 11 -5.38 2.71 0.29
CA TYR A 11 -4.64 1.90 -0.68
C TYR A 11 -5.40 0.62 -1.03
N GLY A 12 -5.86 -0.14 -0.04
CA GLY A 12 -6.67 -1.34 -0.30
C GLY A 12 -8.00 -1.05 -0.99
N HIS A 13 -8.59 0.14 -0.80
CA HIS A 13 -9.76 0.56 -1.57
C HIS A 13 -9.41 0.80 -3.04
N VAL A 14 -8.34 1.55 -3.31
CA VAL A 14 -7.84 1.83 -4.67
C VAL A 14 -7.52 0.54 -5.41
N MET A 15 -6.76 -0.38 -4.79
CA MET A 15 -6.35 -1.62 -5.43
C MET A 15 -7.54 -2.50 -5.82
N ARG A 16 -8.58 -2.59 -4.98
CA ARG A 16 -9.76 -3.42 -5.26
C ARG A 16 -10.77 -2.80 -6.22
N ARG A 17 -10.70 -1.49 -6.49
CA ARG A 17 -11.58 -0.84 -7.46
C ARG A 17 -11.10 -0.99 -8.90
N GLU A 18 -9.83 -1.35 -9.12
CA GLU A 18 -9.22 -1.59 -10.45
C GLU A 18 -9.49 -0.46 -11.48
N LYS A 19 -9.62 0.79 -11.00
CA LYS A 19 -9.82 1.99 -11.83
C LYS A 19 -8.48 2.64 -12.21
N LEU A 20 -8.54 3.78 -12.89
CA LEU A 20 -7.38 4.57 -13.31
C LEU A 20 -6.37 4.79 -12.16
N GLU A 21 -6.86 5.03 -10.95
CA GLU A 21 -6.06 5.24 -9.75
C GLU A 21 -5.19 4.03 -9.41
N ASN A 22 -5.67 2.80 -9.66
CA ASN A 22 -4.89 1.57 -9.51
C ASN A 22 -3.74 1.53 -10.53
N LEU A 23 -4.05 1.78 -11.81
CA LEU A 23 -3.06 1.77 -12.91
C LEU A 23 -1.95 2.82 -12.70
N VAL A 24 -2.33 4.01 -12.24
CA VAL A 24 -1.39 5.09 -11.88
C VAL A 24 -0.54 4.69 -10.67
N THR A 25 -1.15 4.09 -9.65
CA THR A 25 -0.45 3.73 -8.40
C THR A 25 0.52 2.57 -8.58
N THR A 26 0.17 1.60 -9.43
CA THR A 26 1.05 0.45 -9.79
C THR A 26 2.15 0.85 -10.77
N GLY A 27 2.03 2.03 -11.40
CA GLY A 27 2.98 2.48 -12.42
C GLY A 27 2.81 1.80 -13.77
N MET A 28 1.65 1.19 -14.03
CA MET A 28 1.26 0.67 -15.34
C MET A 28 0.93 1.80 -16.34
N LEU A 29 0.66 3.01 -15.84
CA LEU A 29 0.65 4.22 -16.65
C LEU A 29 1.99 4.95 -16.53
N GLU A 30 2.68 5.10 -17.66
CA GLU A 30 3.91 5.88 -17.74
C GLU A 30 3.59 7.38 -17.67
N GLY A 31 4.13 8.04 -16.65
CA GLY A 31 4.10 9.50 -16.51
C GLY A 31 5.53 10.04 -16.41
N LYS A 32 5.78 11.24 -16.95
CA LYS A 32 7.08 11.91 -16.89
C LYS A 32 7.36 12.33 -15.44
N ARG A 33 8.33 11.68 -14.78
CA ARG A 33 8.66 11.89 -13.35
C ARG A 33 9.70 13.00 -13.20
N SER A 34 9.70 13.70 -12.06
CA SER A 34 10.78 14.63 -11.71
C SER A 34 12.02 13.90 -11.16
N ARG A 35 13.21 14.51 -11.28
CA ARG A 35 14.50 13.99 -10.78
C ARG A 35 14.78 14.45 -9.33
N GLY A 36 15.54 13.67 -8.54
CA GLY A 36 16.29 14.19 -7.38
C GLY A 36 16.01 13.66 -5.95
N LYS A 37 15.22 12.60 -5.73
CA LYS A 37 15.08 11.95 -4.39
C LYS A 37 15.08 10.42 -4.48
N GLN A 38 15.67 9.75 -3.48
CA GLN A 38 15.48 8.32 -3.25
C GLN A 38 13.99 8.08 -3.00
N ARG A 39 13.39 7.19 -3.78
CA ARG A 39 11.95 6.96 -3.79
C ARG A 39 11.60 5.98 -2.67
N GLU A 40 11.02 6.45 -1.56
CA GLU A 40 10.11 5.59 -0.80
C GLU A 40 8.81 5.50 -1.60
N LYS A 41 8.56 4.36 -2.25
CA LYS A 41 7.23 4.14 -2.81
C LYS A 41 6.27 4.03 -1.62
N LEU A 42 5.10 4.66 -1.69
CA LEU A 42 4.02 4.49 -0.70
C LEU A 42 3.82 3.01 -0.34
N ILE A 43 3.91 2.12 -1.34
CA ILE A 43 3.79 0.67 -1.14
C ILE A 43 4.99 0.04 -0.43
N GLU A 44 6.21 0.54 -0.61
CA GLU A 44 7.39 0.06 0.12
C GLU A 44 7.26 0.43 1.61
N GLY A 45 6.96 1.70 1.91
CA GLY A 45 6.74 2.11 3.31
C GLY A 45 5.49 1.47 3.96
N LEU A 46 4.48 1.07 3.17
CA LEU A 46 3.36 0.27 3.67
C LEU A 46 3.73 -1.19 3.85
N ALA A 47 4.55 -1.77 2.98
CA ALA A 47 5.02 -3.15 3.09
C ALA A 47 5.87 -3.32 4.36
N ASP A 48 6.80 -2.40 4.60
CA ASP A 48 7.63 -2.37 5.81
C ASP A 48 6.77 -2.26 7.07
N TRP A 49 5.79 -1.34 7.07
CA TRP A 49 4.89 -1.16 8.20
C TRP A 49 3.98 -2.37 8.46
N LEU A 50 3.51 -3.02 7.40
CA LEU A 50 2.66 -4.21 7.48
C LEU A 50 3.47 -5.49 7.69
N LYS A 51 4.81 -5.42 7.72
CA LYS A 51 5.73 -6.57 7.73
C LYS A 51 5.46 -7.54 6.58
N ALA A 52 5.05 -7.02 5.43
CA ALA A 52 5.00 -7.77 4.19
C ALA A 52 6.43 -7.83 3.62
N GLY A 53 6.94 -9.02 3.32
CA GLY A 53 8.35 -9.18 2.95
C GLY A 53 8.72 -8.44 1.66
N LYS A 54 7.75 -8.26 0.75
CA LYS A 54 7.90 -7.49 -0.49
C LYS A 54 6.67 -6.63 -0.76
N SER A 55 6.85 -5.52 -1.48
CA SER A 55 5.76 -4.64 -1.94
C SER A 55 4.71 -5.39 -2.78
N LEU A 56 5.14 -6.37 -3.57
CA LEU A 56 4.24 -7.21 -4.39
C LEU A 56 3.32 -8.08 -3.53
N GLU A 57 3.82 -8.61 -2.41
CA GLU A 57 3.03 -9.38 -1.45
C GLU A 57 1.96 -8.51 -0.77
N ALA A 58 2.31 -7.26 -0.45
CA ALA A 58 1.36 -6.29 0.08
C ALA A 58 0.26 -5.94 -0.95
N ILE A 59 0.61 -5.83 -2.24
CA ILE A 59 -0.36 -5.61 -3.32
C ILE A 59 -1.31 -6.80 -3.42
N GLU A 60 -0.79 -8.02 -3.46
CA GLU A 60 -1.61 -9.23 -3.56
C GLU A 60 -2.53 -9.41 -2.35
N ALA A 61 -2.04 -9.11 -1.15
CA ALA A 61 -2.84 -9.14 0.07
C ALA A 61 -4.02 -8.17 0.05
N THR A 62 -3.98 -7.09 -0.76
CA THR A 62 -5.11 -6.16 -0.88
C THR A 62 -6.32 -6.78 -1.58
N LYS A 63 -6.13 -7.83 -2.40
CA LYS A 63 -7.22 -8.53 -3.10
C LYS A 63 -8.15 -9.22 -2.10
N ASP A 64 -7.59 -9.83 -1.06
CA ASP A 64 -8.36 -10.41 0.05
C ASP A 64 -8.67 -9.33 1.10
N ARG A 65 -9.94 -8.95 1.18
CA ARG A 65 -10.43 -7.94 2.15
C ARG A 65 -10.20 -8.37 3.61
N LYS A 66 -10.34 -9.65 3.94
CA LYS A 66 -10.19 -10.16 5.32
C LYS A 66 -8.71 -10.17 5.70
N LYS A 67 -7.85 -10.73 4.84
CA LYS A 67 -6.39 -10.71 5.02
C LYS A 67 -5.87 -9.28 5.21
N TRP A 68 -6.28 -8.35 4.34
CA TRP A 68 -5.87 -6.95 4.41
C TRP A 68 -6.26 -6.27 5.73
N ARG A 69 -7.50 -6.48 6.20
CA ARG A 69 -7.95 -5.90 7.48
C ARG A 69 -7.18 -6.47 8.67
N THR A 70 -6.90 -7.77 8.65
CA THR A 70 -6.11 -8.43 9.71
C THR A 70 -4.69 -7.88 9.76
N MET A 71 -4.03 -7.71 8.62
CA MET A 71 -2.69 -7.13 8.56
C MET A 71 -2.65 -5.70 9.11
N ILE A 72 -3.61 -4.86 8.73
CA ILE A 72 -3.74 -3.49 9.27
C ILE A 72 -3.97 -3.51 10.79
N ALA A 73 -4.86 -4.38 11.27
CA ALA A 73 -5.15 -4.48 12.70
C ALA A 73 -3.91 -4.91 13.50
N ASN A 74 -3.14 -5.87 12.99
CA ASN A 74 -1.91 -6.34 13.61
C ASN A 74 -0.83 -5.25 13.61
N ALA A 75 -0.64 -4.53 12.50
CA ALA A 75 0.32 -3.44 12.40
C ALA A 75 -0.01 -2.25 13.32
N VAL A 76 -1.30 -1.98 13.55
CA VAL A 76 -1.74 -0.96 14.52
C VAL A 76 -1.47 -1.42 15.96
N LYS A 77 -1.74 -2.69 16.28
CA LYS A 77 -1.48 -3.26 17.61
C LYS A 77 0.00 -3.28 17.97
N GLN A 78 0.88 -3.57 17.02
CA GLN A 78 2.34 -3.62 17.23
C GLN A 78 2.99 -2.23 17.35
N GLY A 79 2.32 -1.19 16.87
CA GLY A 79 2.81 0.18 17.00
C GLY A 79 2.46 0.85 18.32
N THR A 80 1.49 0.32 19.06
CA THR A 80 1.03 0.83 20.37
C THR A 80 1.93 0.32 21.47
#